data_AF-A0A524KBB7-F1
#
_entry.id   AF-A0A524KBB7-F1
#
_cell.length_a   1.000
_cell.length_b   1.000
_cell.length_c   1.000
_cell.angle_alpha   90.00
_cell.angle_beta   90.00
_cell.angle_gamma   90.00
#
_symmetry.space_group_name_H-M   'P 1'
#
loop_
_entity.id
_entity.type
_entity.pdbx_description
1 polymer ?
#
loop_
_entity_poly.entity_id
_entity_poly.type
_entity_poly.pdbx_seq_one_letter_code
_entity_poly.pdbx_strand_id
1 'polypeptide(L)'
;VLNKGNITMFTRAGAFGLDAEGRLVNPSNGYRVQGWNAQTINGIEILNTSGALNDLVIPIGSKDPAKATEQVYLACNLDKRLVEIPEGAAPETVQQNTWRVEEKVYDSFGTEHILRVDFTKVPGQNNQWQATVNVDPEVAVATNAAVGLTPEAQQGNTFVVEFDNLGTLRRVVDGQGNPSGEEGVLSMGVSFDVADTTPGAGGQNVRQNFALNVGVAGSVRNSVTQFAEAASTKVFQQDGYGMGYLDNFKIDQSGVITAVYSNGSTRTIGQVALGSFTNPNGLEKAGETNFLASNNSGMANIGPSGIAGKGKIIAGTLEMSNVDLAEQFTDMIITQRGFQANSKTIQTSDQMLQELLTLKR
;
A
#
# COMPACT_ATOMS: atom_id res chain seq x y z
N VAL A 1 -12.44 -13.03 15.12
CA VAL A 1 -12.19 -13.65 16.45
C VAL A 1 -12.00 -12.51 17.46
N LEU A 2 -12.46 -12.65 18.70
CA LEU A 2 -12.34 -11.62 19.74
C LEU A 2 -11.51 -12.13 20.93
N ASN A 3 -10.88 -11.21 21.66
CA ASN A 3 -10.16 -11.50 22.89
C ASN A 3 -10.72 -10.68 24.07
N LYS A 4 -11.07 -11.40 25.14
CA LYS A 4 -11.42 -10.87 26.47
C LYS A 4 -10.37 -11.34 27.48
N GLY A 5 -9.31 -10.54 27.67
CA GLY A 5 -8.20 -10.90 28.57
C GLY A 5 -7.44 -12.14 28.10
N ASN A 6 -7.71 -13.28 28.74
CA ASN A 6 -7.14 -14.60 28.39
C ASN A 6 -8.15 -15.54 27.70
N ILE A 7 -9.37 -15.06 27.42
CA ILE A 7 -10.44 -15.87 26.85
C ILE A 7 -10.70 -15.44 25.41
N THR A 8 -10.53 -16.37 24.48
CA THR A 8 -10.92 -16.19 23.08
C THR A 8 -12.43 -16.37 22.93
N MET A 9 -13.08 -15.37 22.35
CA MET A 9 -14.50 -15.37 22.03
C MET A 9 -14.72 -15.26 20.51
N PHE A 10 -15.92 -15.62 20.07
CA PHE A 10 -16.30 -15.58 18.66
C PHE A 10 -17.57 -14.75 18.53
N THR A 11 -17.66 -13.94 17.49
CA THR A 11 -18.87 -13.19 17.18
C THR A 11 -19.10 -13.20 15.68
N ARG A 12 -20.36 -13.07 15.29
CA ARG A 12 -20.78 -12.80 13.91
C ARG A 12 -21.07 -11.31 13.70
N ALA A 13 -21.24 -10.53 14.77
CA ALA A 13 -21.46 -9.10 14.67
C ALA A 13 -20.21 -8.40 14.15
N GLY A 14 -20.38 -7.61 13.08
CA GLY A 14 -19.31 -6.85 12.44
C GLY A 14 -19.20 -5.39 12.88
N ALA A 15 -19.89 -5.00 13.95
CA ALA A 15 -19.86 -3.64 14.48
C ALA A 15 -18.62 -3.43 15.34
N PHE A 16 -17.56 -2.88 14.75
CA PHE A 16 -16.30 -2.59 15.43
C PHE A 16 -15.98 -1.09 15.37
N GLY A 17 -15.37 -0.60 16.45
CA GLY A 17 -14.80 0.74 16.56
C GLY A 17 -13.33 0.66 16.94
N LEU A 18 -12.70 1.83 17.06
CA LEU A 18 -11.33 1.94 17.55
C LEU A 18 -11.35 2.45 18.99
N ASP A 19 -10.50 1.88 19.84
CA ASP A 19 -10.25 2.41 21.18
C ASP A 19 -9.21 3.55 21.17
N ALA A 20 -8.90 4.09 22.35
CA ALA A 20 -7.95 5.20 22.50
C ALA A 20 -6.52 4.84 22.07
N GLU A 21 -6.18 3.55 22.07
CA GLU A 21 -4.89 3.02 21.64
C GLU A 21 -4.90 2.56 20.17
N GLY A 22 -6.00 2.81 19.44
CA GLY A 22 -6.16 2.44 18.03
C GLY A 22 -6.44 0.96 17.80
N ARG A 23 -6.74 0.18 18.84
CA ARG A 23 -7.10 -1.23 18.70
C ARG A 23 -8.52 -1.36 18.18
N LEU A 24 -8.73 -2.33 17.30
CA LEU A 24 -10.05 -2.65 16.81
C LEU A 24 -10.82 -3.39 17.90
N VAL A 25 -11.92 -2.81 18.38
CA VAL A 25 -12.72 -3.33 19.50
C VAL A 25 -14.19 -3.38 19.16
N ASN A 26 -14.94 -4.27 19.81
CA ASN A 26 -16.38 -4.16 19.85
C ASN A 26 -16.76 -3.02 20.84
N PRO A 27 -17.47 -1.97 20.40
CA PRO A 27 -17.77 -0.81 21.24
C PRO A 27 -18.72 -1.12 22.40
N SER A 28 -19.48 -2.23 22.38
CA SER A 28 -20.42 -2.55 23.48
C SER A 28 -19.72 -3.12 24.72
N ASN A 29 -18.64 -3.89 24.54
CA ASN A 29 -17.97 -4.65 25.61
C ASN A 29 -16.45 -4.45 25.66
N GLY A 30 -15.86 -3.73 24.71
CA GLY A 30 -14.41 -3.48 24.64
C GLY A 30 -13.59 -4.72 24.25
N TYR A 31 -14.21 -5.80 23.77
CA TYR A 31 -13.46 -6.99 23.36
C TYR A 31 -12.66 -6.70 22.09
N ARG A 32 -11.40 -7.14 22.09
CA ARG A 32 -10.41 -6.77 21.06
C ARG A 32 -10.46 -7.75 19.89
N VAL A 33 -10.53 -7.24 18.67
CA VAL A 33 -10.49 -8.06 17.46
C VAL A 33 -9.09 -8.62 17.27
N GLN A 34 -9.03 -9.93 17.05
CA GLN A 34 -7.80 -10.67 16.84
C GLN A 34 -7.51 -10.87 15.36
N GLY A 35 -6.23 -10.87 15.04
CA GLY A 35 -5.71 -11.11 13.70
C GLY A 35 -4.21 -11.32 13.70
N TRP A 36 -3.62 -11.16 12.51
CA TRP A 36 -2.18 -11.16 12.33
C TRP A 36 -1.74 -9.75 11.97
N ASN A 37 -0.82 -9.18 12.72
CA ASN A 37 -0.21 -7.89 12.38
C ASN A 37 0.86 -8.10 11.31
N ALA A 38 0.94 -7.20 10.34
CA ALA A 38 2.02 -7.17 9.38
C ALA A 38 3.31 -6.73 10.07
N GLN A 39 4.43 -7.30 9.63
CA GLN A 39 5.76 -6.94 10.10
C GLN A 39 6.61 -6.52 8.92
N THR A 40 7.31 -5.40 9.04
CA THR A 40 8.26 -4.96 8.03
C THR A 40 9.61 -5.60 8.32
N ILE A 41 10.06 -6.51 7.44
CA ILE A 41 11.37 -7.15 7.50
C ILE A 41 12.13 -6.73 6.24
N ASN A 42 13.27 -6.05 6.40
CA ASN A 42 14.09 -5.54 5.29
C ASN A 42 13.30 -4.67 4.28
N GLY A 43 12.40 -3.82 4.78
CA GLY A 43 11.56 -2.94 3.93
C GLY A 43 10.40 -3.65 3.22
N ILE A 44 10.25 -4.96 3.37
CA ILE A 44 9.13 -5.73 2.82
C ILE A 44 8.11 -5.97 3.92
N GLU A 45 6.86 -5.62 3.65
CA GLU A 45 5.73 -5.93 4.51
C GLU A 45 5.36 -7.41 4.38
N ILE A 46 5.48 -8.14 5.49
CA ILE A 46 5.17 -9.57 5.53
C ILE A 46 4.02 -9.79 6.51
N LEU A 47 3.00 -10.50 6.03
CA LEU A 47 1.86 -10.91 6.83
C LEU A 47 1.94 -12.43 7.08
N ASN A 48 2.23 -12.82 8.31
CA ASN A 48 2.31 -14.23 8.69
C ASN A 48 1.00 -14.72 9.30
N THR A 49 0.11 -15.27 8.47
CA THR A 49 -1.19 -15.82 8.89
C THR A 49 -1.10 -17.20 9.57
N SER A 50 0.11 -17.78 9.65
CA SER A 50 0.37 -19.00 10.42
C SER A 50 0.85 -18.73 11.85
N GLY A 51 1.14 -17.46 12.18
CA GLY A 51 1.62 -17.06 13.49
C GLY A 51 0.53 -17.03 14.57
N ALA A 52 0.94 -16.68 15.79
CA ALA A 52 0.00 -16.43 16.88
C ALA A 52 -0.91 -15.23 16.58
N LEU A 53 -2.13 -15.28 17.10
CA LEU A 53 -3.07 -14.17 17.03
C LEU A 53 -2.64 -13.06 17.96
N ASN A 54 -2.80 -11.82 17.48
CA ASN A 54 -2.56 -10.62 18.24
C ASN A 54 -3.75 -9.67 18.10
N ASP A 55 -3.82 -8.69 19.00
CA ASP A 55 -4.74 -7.56 18.87
C ASP A 55 -4.41 -6.80 17.58
N LEU A 56 -5.43 -6.51 16.77
CA LEU A 56 -5.27 -5.66 15.60
C LEU A 56 -5.24 -4.20 16.04
N VAL A 57 -4.13 -3.53 15.75
CA VAL A 57 -3.90 -2.13 16.10
C VAL A 57 -3.78 -1.31 14.85
N ILE A 58 -4.70 -0.38 14.65
CA ILE A 58 -4.62 0.65 13.62
C ILE A 58 -3.86 1.83 14.23
N PRO A 59 -2.69 2.20 13.70
CA PRO A 59 -1.85 3.22 14.31
C PRO A 59 -2.40 4.62 13.99
N ILE A 60 -3.50 5.01 14.64
CA ILE A 60 -4.16 6.31 14.41
C ILE A 60 -3.19 7.45 14.75
N GLY A 61 -3.08 8.42 13.84
CA GLY A 61 -2.18 9.56 14.02
C GLY A 61 -0.69 9.20 13.89
N SER A 62 -0.37 8.00 13.40
CA SER A 62 1.00 7.65 13.04
C SER A 62 1.46 8.43 11.81
N LYS A 63 2.78 8.42 11.64
CA LYS A 63 3.47 9.01 10.51
C LYS A 63 4.15 7.89 9.72
N ASP A 64 3.97 7.88 8.42
CA ASP A 64 4.84 7.13 7.51
C ASP A 64 6.10 7.98 7.32
N PRO A 65 7.30 7.50 7.72
CA PRO A 65 8.53 8.26 7.55
C PRO A 65 8.77 8.51 6.06
N ALA A 66 9.44 9.63 5.76
CA ALA A 66 9.88 9.91 4.41
C ALA A 66 10.80 8.79 3.90
N LYS A 67 10.74 8.54 2.60
CA LYS A 67 11.68 7.65 1.92
C LYS A 67 12.41 8.46 0.87
N ALA A 68 13.73 8.51 1.02
CA ALA A 68 14.63 9.06 0.01
C ALA A 68 14.42 8.33 -1.32
N THR A 69 14.43 9.08 -2.43
CA THR A 69 14.42 8.49 -3.76
C THR A 69 15.69 7.64 -3.95
N GLU A 70 15.52 6.39 -4.36
CA GLU A 70 16.60 5.45 -4.68
C GLU A 70 16.63 5.11 -6.18
N GLN A 71 15.48 5.17 -6.84
CA GLN A 71 15.32 4.83 -8.26
C GLN A 71 14.49 5.90 -8.96
N VAL A 72 15.00 6.34 -10.12
CA VAL A 72 14.31 7.21 -11.06
C VAL A 72 14.28 6.52 -12.42
N TYR A 73 13.12 6.45 -13.05
CA TYR A 73 12.94 5.89 -14.39
C TYR A 73 12.58 7.00 -15.36
N LEU A 74 13.45 7.22 -16.33
CA LEU A 74 13.28 8.19 -17.39
C LEU A 74 13.00 7.47 -18.72
N ALA A 75 11.86 7.77 -19.32
CA ALA A 75 11.54 7.39 -20.69
C ALA A 75 11.05 8.61 -21.47
N CYS A 76 11.80 8.99 -22.50
CA CYS A 76 11.47 10.10 -23.38
C CYS A 76 11.86 9.80 -24.83
N ASN A 77 11.31 10.56 -25.77
CA ASN A 77 11.80 10.63 -27.13
C ASN A 77 12.57 11.93 -27.32
N LEU A 78 13.81 11.85 -27.80
CA LEU A 78 14.63 12.99 -28.20
C LEU A 78 14.47 13.21 -29.71
N ASP A 79 14.01 14.39 -30.12
CA ASP A 79 13.76 14.68 -31.54
C ASP A 79 15.08 14.69 -32.32
N LYS A 80 15.25 13.70 -33.20
CA LYS A 80 16.44 13.59 -34.05
C LYS A 80 16.66 14.80 -34.96
N ARG A 81 15.62 15.60 -35.23
CA ARG A 81 15.67 16.77 -36.11
C ARG A 81 16.21 18.04 -35.44
N LEU A 82 16.40 18.04 -34.12
CA LEU A 82 17.02 19.18 -33.43
C LEU A 82 18.41 19.49 -34.00
N VAL A 83 18.78 20.76 -34.05
CA VAL A 83 20.07 21.18 -34.62
C VAL A 83 21.14 21.12 -33.53
N GLU A 84 22.37 20.81 -33.92
CA GLU A 84 23.51 20.92 -33.00
C GLU A 84 23.71 22.37 -32.57
N ILE A 85 24.04 22.59 -31.30
CA ILE A 85 24.27 23.93 -30.74
C ILE A 85 25.67 24.39 -31.19
N PRO A 86 25.81 25.49 -31.96
CA PRO A 86 27.12 26.01 -32.33
C PRO A 86 27.88 26.51 -31.10
N GLU A 87 29.21 26.46 -31.14
CA GLU A 87 30.06 27.06 -30.11
C GLU A 87 29.81 28.57 -30.05
N GLY A 88 29.50 29.09 -28.85
CA GLY A 88 29.15 30.51 -28.65
C GLY A 88 27.74 30.89 -29.08
N ALA A 89 26.82 29.94 -29.25
CA ALA A 89 25.42 30.21 -29.55
C ALA A 89 24.76 31.15 -28.52
N ALA A 90 23.85 32.01 -28.98
CA ALA A 90 23.07 32.86 -28.10
C ALA A 90 22.21 32.02 -27.12
N PRO A 91 21.93 32.50 -25.89
CA PRO A 91 21.17 31.74 -24.89
C PRO A 91 19.81 31.23 -25.40
N GLU A 92 19.15 32.00 -26.26
CA GLU A 92 17.88 31.63 -26.90
C GLU A 92 18.03 30.40 -27.80
N THR A 93 19.11 30.34 -28.58
CA THR A 93 19.43 29.22 -29.46
C THR A 93 19.80 27.97 -28.66
N VAL A 94 20.50 28.13 -27.55
CA VAL A 94 20.77 27.04 -26.60
C VAL A 94 19.45 26.49 -26.07
N GLN A 95 18.57 27.36 -25.59
CA GLN A 95 17.29 26.94 -25.02
C GLN A 95 16.37 26.24 -26.03
N GLN A 96 16.34 26.69 -27.30
CA GLN A 96 15.53 26.06 -28.35
C GLN A 96 16.03 24.67 -28.75
N ASN A 97 17.33 24.40 -28.62
CA ASN A 97 17.94 23.13 -29.02
C ASN A 97 18.29 22.22 -27.82
N THR A 98 17.93 22.63 -26.61
CA THR A 98 18.02 21.82 -25.40
C THR A 98 16.65 21.22 -25.08
N TRP A 99 16.57 19.90 -24.95
CA TRP A 99 15.39 19.25 -24.42
C TRP A 99 15.50 19.09 -22.92
N ARG A 100 14.61 19.75 -22.18
CA ARG A 100 14.60 19.75 -20.72
C ARG A 100 13.56 18.78 -20.17
N VAL A 101 13.97 17.98 -19.20
CA VAL A 101 13.08 17.14 -18.39
C VAL A 101 13.26 17.52 -16.93
N GLU A 102 12.16 17.67 -16.20
CA GLU A 102 12.16 17.97 -14.78
C GLU A 102 11.25 17.01 -14.03
N GLU A 103 11.68 16.57 -12.86
CA GLU A 103 10.85 15.83 -11.91
C GLU A 103 11.24 16.17 -10.48
N LYS A 104 10.31 15.96 -9.55
CA LYS A 104 10.56 16.00 -8.12
C LYS A 104 11.18 14.69 -7.62
N VAL A 105 12.29 14.80 -6.91
CA VAL A 105 12.90 13.73 -6.11
C VAL A 105 12.87 14.12 -4.63
N TYR A 106 12.98 13.14 -3.74
CA TYR A 106 12.85 13.34 -2.29
C TYR A 106 14.15 12.99 -1.57
N ASP A 107 14.53 13.82 -0.60
CA ASP A 107 15.66 13.51 0.29
C ASP A 107 15.27 12.55 1.43
N SER A 108 16.23 12.22 2.30
CA SER A 108 16.01 11.40 3.50
C SER A 108 15.12 12.05 4.56
N PHE A 109 14.93 13.37 4.51
CA PHE A 109 14.02 14.12 5.38
C PHE A 109 12.62 14.27 4.76
N GLY A 110 12.46 13.97 3.48
CA GLY A 110 11.25 14.16 2.70
C GLY A 110 11.11 15.54 2.05
N THR A 111 12.18 16.33 2.00
CA THR A 111 12.24 17.58 1.24
C THR A 111 12.15 17.28 -0.25
N GLU A 112 11.36 18.08 -0.97
CA GLU A 112 11.27 18.01 -2.42
C GLU A 112 12.46 18.73 -3.06
N HIS A 113 13.13 18.05 -4.00
CA HIS A 113 14.19 18.60 -4.84
C HIS A 113 13.80 18.48 -6.32
N ILE A 114 14.11 19.48 -7.13
CA ILE A 114 13.83 19.44 -8.58
C ILE A 114 15.05 18.86 -9.30
N LEU A 115 14.91 17.63 -9.79
CA LEU A 115 15.86 16.99 -10.69
C LEU A 115 15.59 17.48 -12.11
N ARG A 116 16.55 18.20 -12.70
CA ARG A 116 16.53 18.67 -14.08
C ARG A 116 17.55 17.89 -14.91
N VAL A 117 17.13 17.37 -16.05
CA VAL A 117 18.00 16.75 -17.05
C VAL A 117 17.84 17.49 -18.37
N ASP A 118 18.92 18.15 -18.80
CA ASP A 118 18.99 18.90 -20.05
C ASP A 118 19.75 18.08 -21.11
N PHE A 119 19.07 17.71 -22.19
CA PHE A 119 19.65 16.97 -23.31
C PHE A 119 20.04 17.90 -24.47
N THR A 120 21.30 17.84 -24.89
CA THR A 120 21.85 18.57 -26.04
C THR A 120 22.59 17.62 -26.96
N LYS A 121 22.55 17.84 -28.28
CA LYS A 121 23.37 17.02 -29.20
C LYS A 121 24.85 17.27 -28.98
N VAL A 122 25.66 16.21 -29.08
CA VAL A 122 27.12 16.31 -29.03
C VAL A 122 27.62 16.84 -30.38
N PRO A 123 28.35 17.98 -30.43
CA PRO A 123 28.81 18.56 -31.69
C PRO A 123 29.68 17.58 -32.49
N GLY A 124 29.36 17.42 -33.78
CA GLY A 124 30.14 16.57 -34.70
C GLY A 124 30.01 15.05 -34.46
N GLN A 125 29.16 14.61 -33.53
CA GLN A 125 28.91 13.19 -33.26
C GLN A 125 27.44 12.83 -33.54
N ASN A 126 27.23 11.93 -34.49
CA ASN A 126 25.90 11.45 -34.82
C ASN A 126 25.36 10.49 -33.75
N ASN A 127 24.05 10.55 -33.52
CA ASN A 127 23.33 9.68 -32.56
C ASN A 127 23.88 9.75 -31.11
N GLN A 128 24.48 10.88 -30.73
CA GLN A 128 24.96 11.12 -29.37
C GLN A 128 24.32 12.37 -28.78
N TRP A 129 23.83 12.22 -27.55
CA TRP A 129 23.24 13.31 -26.77
C TRP A 129 23.95 13.42 -25.44
N GLN A 130 24.41 14.62 -25.12
CA GLN A 130 24.91 14.95 -23.80
C GLN A 130 23.72 15.30 -22.90
N ALA A 131 23.59 14.59 -21.79
CA ALA A 131 22.64 14.85 -20.73
C ALA A 131 23.37 15.56 -19.58
N THR A 132 22.92 16.76 -19.23
CA THR A 132 23.40 17.52 -18.07
C THR A 132 22.36 17.42 -16.98
N VAL A 133 22.73 16.84 -15.83
CA VAL A 133 21.86 16.64 -14.69
C VAL A 133 22.14 17.71 -13.65
N ASN A 134 21.09 18.34 -13.14
CA ASN A 134 21.18 19.29 -12.05
C ASN A 134 20.10 18.97 -11.02
N VAL A 135 20.41 19.20 -9.74
CA VAL A 135 19.43 19.13 -8.67
C VAL A 135 19.30 20.54 -8.10
N ASP A 136 18.06 21.03 -8.01
CA ASP A 136 17.71 22.40 -7.60
C ASP A 136 18.45 23.50 -8.37
N PRO A 137 18.34 23.54 -9.71
CA PRO A 137 19.05 24.51 -10.54
C PRO A 137 18.62 25.97 -10.30
N GLU A 138 17.52 26.20 -9.57
CA GLU A 138 16.99 27.54 -9.29
C GLU A 138 17.45 28.10 -7.93
N VAL A 139 18.11 27.28 -7.11
CA VAL A 139 18.63 27.70 -5.81
C VAL A 139 19.96 28.44 -6.02
N ALA A 140 20.21 29.47 -5.19
CA ALA A 140 21.39 30.33 -5.30
C ALA A 140 22.72 29.56 -5.21
N VAL A 141 22.71 28.43 -4.52
CA VAL A 141 23.78 27.43 -4.54
C VAL A 141 23.16 26.16 -5.11
N ALA A 142 23.46 25.86 -6.36
CA ALA A 142 23.02 24.61 -6.97
C ALA A 142 23.58 23.45 -6.17
N THR A 143 22.73 22.46 -5.94
CA THR A 143 23.15 21.24 -5.28
C THR A 143 24.20 20.57 -6.16
N ASN A 144 25.38 20.28 -5.60
CA ASN A 144 26.53 19.77 -6.37
C ASN A 144 26.24 18.34 -6.88
N ALA A 145 25.43 18.24 -7.92
CA ALA A 145 25.01 16.99 -8.52
C ALA A 145 26.20 16.39 -9.28
N ALA A 146 26.45 15.10 -9.07
CA ALA A 146 27.43 14.35 -9.83
C ALA A 146 26.75 13.11 -10.41
N VAL A 147 27.16 12.75 -11.62
CA VAL A 147 26.60 11.61 -12.35
C VAL A 147 27.72 10.73 -12.84
N GLY A 148 27.59 9.43 -12.61
CA GLY A 148 28.54 8.45 -13.12
C GLY A 148 27.98 7.03 -13.09
N LEU A 149 28.73 6.09 -13.64
CA LEU A 149 28.36 4.67 -13.61
C LEU A 149 28.58 4.04 -12.24
N THR A 150 29.39 4.68 -11.39
CA THR A 150 29.57 4.30 -10.00
C THR A 150 28.68 5.17 -9.10
N PRO A 151 28.08 4.61 -8.03
CA PRO A 151 27.30 5.37 -7.05
C PRO A 151 28.09 6.46 -6.30
N GLU A 152 29.41 6.45 -6.44
CA GLU A 152 30.38 7.31 -5.78
C GLU A 152 30.88 8.45 -6.68
N ALA A 153 30.22 8.72 -7.81
CA ALA A 153 30.57 9.89 -8.63
C ALA A 153 30.53 11.17 -7.75
N GLN A 154 31.69 11.81 -7.59
CA GLN A 154 31.87 13.02 -6.75
C GLN A 154 31.97 14.30 -7.59
N GLN A 155 32.21 14.18 -8.90
CA GLN A 155 32.45 15.31 -9.81
C GLN A 155 31.92 15.02 -11.20
N GLY A 156 31.44 16.08 -11.86
CA GLY A 156 30.88 16.02 -13.21
C GLY A 156 29.41 15.66 -13.18
N ASN A 157 28.58 16.52 -13.76
CA ASN A 157 27.12 16.38 -13.78
C ASN A 157 26.59 16.01 -15.17
N THR A 158 27.48 15.55 -16.05
CA THR A 158 27.17 15.26 -17.46
C THR A 158 27.43 13.80 -17.78
N PHE A 159 26.60 13.21 -18.63
CA PHE A 159 26.84 11.91 -19.24
C PHE A 159 26.35 11.91 -20.70
N VAL A 160 26.89 11.04 -21.53
CA VAL A 160 26.50 10.90 -22.94
C VAL A 160 25.61 9.68 -23.12
N VAL A 161 24.52 9.86 -23.85
CA VAL A 161 23.61 8.81 -24.27
C VAL A 161 23.89 8.50 -25.74
N GLU A 162 24.27 7.26 -26.02
CA GLU A 162 24.51 6.78 -27.39
C GLU A 162 23.32 5.95 -27.89
N PHE A 163 22.87 6.27 -29.10
CA PHE A 163 21.81 5.54 -29.78
C PHE A 163 22.37 4.71 -30.94
N ASP A 164 21.71 3.60 -31.22
CA ASP A 164 21.93 2.84 -32.44
C ASP A 164 21.28 3.56 -33.65
N ASN A 165 21.63 3.14 -34.86
CA ASN A 165 21.06 3.63 -36.11
C ASN A 165 19.55 3.41 -36.23
N LEU A 166 18.99 2.52 -35.41
CA LEU A 166 17.56 2.26 -35.30
C LEU A 166 16.83 3.21 -34.33
N GLY A 167 17.54 4.16 -33.69
CA GLY A 167 16.96 5.13 -32.74
C GLY A 167 16.72 4.57 -31.33
N THR A 168 17.15 3.34 -31.06
CA THR A 168 17.12 2.70 -29.75
C THR A 168 18.37 3.01 -28.95
N LEU A 169 18.26 2.92 -27.63
CA LEU A 169 19.37 3.13 -26.71
C LEU A 169 20.44 2.03 -26.90
N ARG A 170 21.71 2.40 -27.03
CA ARG A 170 22.84 1.46 -27.15
C ARG A 170 23.62 1.35 -25.84
N ARG A 171 24.07 2.49 -25.32
CA ARG A 171 24.86 2.59 -24.08
C ARG A 171 24.78 4.00 -23.51
N VAL A 172 25.28 4.16 -22.30
CA VAL A 172 25.57 5.47 -21.69
C VAL A 172 27.05 5.55 -21.33
N VAL A 173 27.62 6.75 -21.39
CA VAL A 173 29.02 7.03 -21.08
C VAL A 173 29.06 8.13 -20.04
N ASP A 174 29.76 7.94 -18.92
CA ASP A 174 29.88 8.98 -17.90
C ASP A 174 30.76 10.17 -18.36
N GLY A 175 30.79 11.24 -17.56
CA GLY A 175 31.61 12.42 -17.85
C GLY A 175 33.12 12.16 -17.84
N GLN A 176 33.56 11.00 -17.35
CA GLN A 176 34.94 10.53 -17.34
C GLN A 176 35.27 9.67 -18.57
N GLY A 177 34.30 9.39 -19.45
CA GLY A 177 34.48 8.59 -20.65
C GLY A 177 34.38 7.08 -20.43
N ASN A 178 33.93 6.62 -19.26
CA ASN A 178 33.70 5.20 -19.02
C ASN A 178 32.34 4.79 -19.62
N PRO A 179 32.31 3.77 -20.50
CA PRO A 179 31.06 3.27 -21.06
C PRO A 179 30.36 2.28 -20.13
N SER A 180 29.03 2.27 -20.17
CA SER A 180 28.21 1.20 -19.60
C SER A 180 28.34 -0.10 -20.40
N GLY A 181 27.76 -1.18 -19.88
CA GLY A 181 27.46 -2.36 -20.71
C GLY A 181 26.55 -2.01 -21.89
N GLU A 182 26.52 -2.87 -22.91
CA GLU A 182 25.66 -2.77 -24.10
C GLU A 182 24.37 -3.62 -23.99
N GLU A 183 24.18 -4.32 -22.86
CA GLU A 183 23.03 -5.19 -22.61
C GLU A 183 22.39 -4.89 -21.25
N GLY A 184 21.06 -5.10 -21.17
CA GLY A 184 20.31 -4.94 -19.93
C GLY A 184 19.83 -3.51 -19.65
N VAL A 185 19.54 -3.23 -18.38
CA VAL A 185 19.08 -1.92 -17.92
C VAL A 185 20.28 -0.99 -17.80
N LEU A 186 20.19 0.15 -18.47
CA LEU A 186 21.19 1.20 -18.44
C LEU A 186 20.77 2.22 -17.38
N SER A 187 21.62 2.37 -16.37
CA SER A 187 21.39 3.26 -15.24
C SER A 187 22.65 4.07 -14.91
N MET A 188 22.44 5.29 -14.46
CA MET A 188 23.47 6.20 -13.99
C MET A 188 23.25 6.46 -12.50
N GLY A 189 24.29 6.36 -11.68
CA GLY A 189 24.25 6.85 -10.31
C GLY A 189 24.27 8.37 -10.32
N VAL A 190 23.24 9.01 -9.77
CA VAL A 190 23.20 10.45 -9.51
C VAL A 190 23.40 10.64 -8.02
N SER A 191 24.36 11.49 -7.65
CA SER A 191 24.59 11.89 -6.26
C SER A 191 24.45 13.39 -6.10
N PHE A 192 23.89 13.86 -5.00
CA PHE A 192 23.74 15.29 -4.71
C PHE A 192 23.90 15.55 -3.20
N ASP A 193 24.31 16.77 -2.84
CA ASP A 193 24.46 17.18 -1.44
C ASP A 193 23.08 17.49 -0.84
N VAL A 194 22.71 16.84 0.26
CA VAL A 194 21.48 17.20 0.97
C VAL A 194 21.75 18.45 1.82
N ALA A 195 21.08 19.56 1.50
CA ALA A 195 21.20 20.81 2.23
C ALA A 195 20.78 20.66 3.70
N ASP A 196 21.28 21.54 4.57
CA ASP A 196 20.92 21.60 5.99
C ASP A 196 21.17 20.31 6.81
N THR A 197 22.03 19.43 6.32
CA THR A 197 22.48 18.25 7.06
C THR A 197 23.63 18.58 8.01
N THR A 198 23.62 17.96 9.20
CA THR A 198 24.81 17.97 10.07
C THR A 198 25.91 17.20 9.33
N PRO A 199 27.10 17.81 9.10
CA PRO A 199 28.18 17.15 8.37
C PRO A 199 28.55 15.82 9.03
N GLY A 200 28.81 14.80 8.20
CA GLY A 200 29.21 13.48 8.67
C GLY A 200 30.58 13.49 9.36
N ALA A 201 31.00 12.33 9.87
CA ALA A 201 32.34 12.16 10.43
C ALA A 201 33.40 12.50 9.37
N GLY A 202 34.05 13.67 9.51
CA GLY A 202 34.99 14.22 8.52
C GLY A 202 34.59 15.58 7.94
N GLY A 203 33.46 16.18 8.34
CA GLY A 203 33.05 17.51 7.89
C GLY A 203 32.54 17.57 6.44
N GLN A 204 32.27 16.42 5.84
CA GLN A 204 31.66 16.34 4.51
C GLN A 204 30.13 16.39 4.62
N ASN A 205 29.50 17.10 3.67
CA ASN A 205 28.05 17.15 3.54
C ASN A 205 27.51 15.74 3.26
N VAL A 206 26.33 15.42 3.81
CA VAL A 206 25.68 14.15 3.54
C VAL A 206 25.22 14.16 2.09
N ARG A 207 25.68 13.20 1.28
CA ARG A 207 25.24 13.02 -0.10
C ARG A 207 24.21 11.92 -0.18
N GLN A 208 23.13 12.18 -0.90
CA GLN A 208 22.19 11.15 -1.30
C GLN A 208 22.57 10.63 -2.69
N ASN A 209 22.41 9.33 -2.90
CA ASN A 209 22.52 8.72 -4.21
C ASN A 209 21.20 8.08 -4.63
N PHE A 210 20.95 8.07 -5.95
CA PHE A 210 19.87 7.31 -6.56
C PHE A 210 20.28 6.87 -7.97
N ALA A 211 19.66 5.82 -8.48
CA ALA A 211 19.90 5.36 -9.83
C ALA A 211 18.90 6.00 -10.81
N LEU A 212 19.41 6.76 -11.77
CA LEU A 212 18.69 7.26 -12.93
C LEU A 212 18.73 6.21 -14.04
N ASN A 213 17.64 5.46 -14.19
CA ASN A 213 17.42 4.47 -15.24
C ASN A 213 16.95 5.16 -16.51
N VAL A 214 17.71 5.04 -17.59
CA VAL A 214 17.36 5.58 -18.91
C VAL A 214 16.70 4.53 -19.83
N GLY A 215 16.56 3.29 -19.35
CA GLY A 215 15.85 2.21 -20.03
C GLY A 215 16.70 0.98 -20.29
N VAL A 216 16.20 0.11 -21.16
CA VAL A 216 16.88 -1.12 -21.59
C VAL A 216 17.51 -0.90 -22.95
N ALA A 217 18.76 -1.35 -23.12
CA ALA A 217 19.45 -1.31 -24.41
C ALA A 217 18.64 -2.05 -25.50
N GLY A 218 18.47 -1.43 -26.66
CA GLY A 218 17.68 -1.97 -27.78
C GLY A 218 16.15 -1.92 -27.61
N SER A 219 15.61 -1.50 -26.45
CA SER A 219 14.16 -1.39 -26.22
C SER A 219 13.63 0.00 -26.60
N VAL A 220 12.40 0.04 -27.12
CA VAL A 220 11.61 1.27 -27.33
C VAL A 220 10.58 1.50 -26.21
N ARG A 221 10.35 0.50 -25.35
CA ARG A 221 9.38 0.58 -24.25
C ARG A 221 10.10 0.96 -22.97
N ASN A 222 9.62 2.02 -22.32
CA ASN A 222 10.15 2.54 -21.06
C ASN A 222 11.67 2.83 -21.14
N SER A 223 12.12 3.29 -22.31
CA SER A 223 13.51 3.69 -22.56
C SER A 223 13.53 5.07 -23.20
N VAL A 224 14.66 5.75 -23.06
CA VAL A 224 15.00 6.91 -23.87
C VAL A 224 15.21 6.45 -25.32
N THR A 225 14.62 7.17 -26.27
CA THR A 225 14.69 6.89 -27.71
C THR A 225 15.02 8.13 -28.51
N GLN A 226 15.49 7.95 -29.74
CA GLN A 226 15.81 9.03 -30.65
C GLN A 226 15.10 8.81 -32.00
N PHE A 227 13.82 9.16 -32.06
CA PHE A 227 13.04 9.18 -33.30
C PHE A 227 12.86 10.60 -33.83
N ALA A 228 12.62 10.73 -35.13
CA ALA A 228 12.39 12.01 -35.82
C ALA A 228 10.95 12.54 -35.61
N GLU A 229 10.52 12.58 -34.36
CA GLU A 229 9.23 13.07 -33.92
C GLU A 229 9.44 14.09 -32.78
N ALA A 230 8.44 14.94 -32.51
CA ALA A 230 8.53 15.92 -31.45
C ALA A 230 9.03 15.29 -30.13
N ALA A 231 9.95 15.98 -29.47
CA ALA A 231 10.50 15.52 -28.21
C ALA A 231 9.37 15.42 -27.17
N SER A 232 9.35 14.34 -26.40
CA SER A 232 8.29 14.10 -25.42
C SER A 232 8.84 13.38 -24.20
N THR A 233 8.34 13.75 -23.02
CA THR A 233 8.57 13.01 -21.78
C THR A 233 7.40 12.06 -21.60
N LYS A 234 7.66 10.75 -21.72
CA LYS A 234 6.62 9.72 -21.75
C LYS A 234 6.34 9.16 -20.37
N VAL A 235 7.40 8.85 -19.62
CA VAL A 235 7.31 8.31 -18.26
C VAL A 235 8.45 8.90 -17.45
N PHE A 236 8.10 9.54 -16.35
CA PHE A 236 9.01 9.84 -15.26
C PHE A 236 8.40 9.24 -14.00
N GLN A 237 9.07 8.24 -13.41
CA GLN A 237 8.60 7.57 -12.20
C GLN A 237 9.75 7.49 -11.20
N GLN A 238 9.46 7.74 -9.93
CA GLN A 238 10.43 7.64 -8.84
C GLN A 238 9.78 6.99 -7.61
N ASP A 239 10.60 6.47 -6.69
CA ASP A 239 10.17 5.61 -5.59
C ASP A 239 10.27 6.23 -4.18
N GLY A 240 10.70 7.50 -4.11
CA GLY A 240 10.75 8.31 -2.90
C GLY A 240 9.44 9.06 -2.64
N TYR A 241 9.25 9.50 -1.40
CA TYR A 241 8.08 10.25 -0.98
C TYR A 241 8.35 10.98 0.33
N GLY A 242 7.68 12.11 0.51
CA GLY A 242 7.68 12.84 1.77
C GLY A 242 6.97 12.10 2.90
N MET A 243 7.12 12.61 4.12
CA MET A 243 6.41 12.08 5.28
C MET A 243 4.90 12.21 5.10
N GLY A 244 4.15 11.16 5.44
CA GLY A 244 2.69 11.14 5.37
C GLY A 244 2.05 10.97 6.75
N TYR A 245 0.88 11.58 6.95
CA TYR A 245 0.00 11.27 8.08
C TYR A 245 -0.98 10.17 7.67
N LEU A 246 -1.43 9.34 8.61
CA LEU A 246 -2.51 8.41 8.34
C LEU A 246 -3.80 9.19 8.02
N ASP A 247 -4.28 9.09 6.78
CA ASP A 247 -5.52 9.72 6.35
C ASP A 247 -6.72 8.79 6.57
N ASN A 248 -6.58 7.53 6.15
CA ASN A 248 -7.64 6.54 6.24
C ASN A 248 -7.08 5.12 6.31
N PHE A 249 -7.92 4.15 6.65
CA PHE A 249 -7.62 2.74 6.47
C PHE A 249 -8.76 2.07 5.70
N LYS A 250 -8.43 1.01 4.97
CA LYS A 250 -9.38 0.18 4.23
C LYS A 250 -9.22 -1.26 4.65
N ILE A 251 -10.31 -2.00 4.63
CA ILE A 251 -10.31 -3.44 4.85
C ILE A 251 -10.79 -4.08 3.55
N ASP A 252 -10.00 -4.98 2.99
CA ASP A 252 -10.33 -5.68 1.76
C ASP A 252 -11.24 -6.90 2.01
N GLN A 253 -11.59 -7.63 0.96
CA GLN A 253 -12.43 -8.84 1.08
C GLN A 253 -11.71 -10.02 1.75
N SER A 254 -10.38 -9.99 1.75
CA SER A 254 -9.56 -10.98 2.44
C SER A 254 -9.40 -10.65 3.94
N GLY A 255 -9.91 -9.50 4.38
CA GLY A 255 -9.79 -9.02 5.76
C GLY A 255 -8.44 -8.34 6.04
N VAL A 256 -7.63 -8.09 5.02
CA VAL A 256 -6.39 -7.33 5.11
C VAL A 256 -6.73 -5.86 5.31
N ILE A 257 -6.16 -5.28 6.35
CA ILE A 257 -6.27 -3.88 6.74
C ILE A 257 -5.08 -3.14 6.15
N THR A 258 -5.36 -2.17 5.28
CA THR A 258 -4.36 -1.32 4.63
C THR A 258 -4.57 0.13 5.07
N ALA A 259 -3.54 0.73 5.66
CA ALA A 259 -3.46 2.17 5.91
C ALA A 259 -3.17 2.91 4.61
N VAL A 260 -3.83 4.04 4.42
CA VAL A 260 -3.60 5.01 3.35
C VAL A 260 -3.10 6.29 4.01
N TYR A 261 -1.92 6.75 3.58
CA TYR A 261 -1.29 7.95 4.11
C TYR A 261 -1.47 9.13 3.15
N SER A 262 -1.37 10.34 3.68
CA SER A 262 -1.51 11.60 2.94
C SER A 262 -0.47 11.80 1.83
N ASN A 263 0.66 11.09 1.90
CA ASN A 263 1.71 11.06 0.88
C ASN A 263 1.38 10.08 -0.28
N GLY A 264 0.19 9.46 -0.27
CA GLY A 264 -0.23 8.47 -1.28
C GLY A 264 0.33 7.06 -1.07
N SER A 265 1.21 6.87 -0.07
CA SER A 265 1.73 5.57 0.33
C SER A 265 0.63 4.72 0.97
N THR A 266 0.67 3.41 0.73
CA THR A 266 -0.22 2.46 1.37
C THR A 266 0.60 1.42 2.13
N ARG A 267 0.24 1.16 3.39
CA ARG A 267 0.91 0.17 4.24
C ARG A 267 -0.07 -0.88 4.71
N THR A 268 0.33 -2.14 4.65
CA THR A 268 -0.43 -3.23 5.23
C THR A 268 -0.22 -3.24 6.74
N ILE A 269 -1.30 -3.15 7.52
CA ILE A 269 -1.25 -3.15 8.99
C ILE A 269 -1.41 -4.58 9.54
N GLY A 270 -2.31 -5.36 8.94
CA GLY A 270 -2.63 -6.70 9.43
C GLY A 270 -3.82 -7.32 8.72
N GLN A 271 -4.25 -8.50 9.17
CA GLN A 271 -5.41 -9.21 8.64
C GLN A 271 -6.28 -9.79 9.74
N VAL A 272 -7.60 -9.64 9.59
CA VAL A 272 -8.61 -10.18 10.52
C VAL A 272 -8.65 -11.71 10.48
N ALA A 273 -8.61 -12.34 11.66
CA ALA A 273 -8.73 -13.77 11.79
C ALA A 273 -10.19 -14.25 11.86
N LEU A 274 -10.50 -15.30 11.08
CA LEU A 274 -11.81 -15.95 11.06
C LEU A 274 -11.77 -17.34 11.69
N GLY A 275 -12.67 -17.57 12.64
CA GLY A 275 -12.90 -18.88 13.25
C GLY A 275 -14.01 -19.64 12.53
N SER A 276 -13.77 -20.91 12.19
CA SER A 276 -14.81 -21.85 11.77
C SER A 276 -14.86 -23.03 12.75
N PHE A 277 -16.05 -23.62 12.87
CA PHE A 277 -16.32 -24.73 13.79
C PHE A 277 -16.97 -25.87 13.02
N THR A 278 -16.68 -27.11 13.43
CA THR A 278 -17.34 -28.29 12.87
C THR A 278 -18.84 -28.28 13.17
N ASN A 279 -19.23 -27.85 14.37
CA ASN A 279 -20.63 -27.71 14.76
C ASN A 279 -20.91 -26.32 15.36
N PRO A 280 -21.32 -25.33 14.54
CA PRO A 280 -21.64 -23.99 15.03
C PRO A 280 -22.78 -23.95 16.06
N ASN A 281 -23.74 -24.88 16.00
CA ASN A 281 -24.85 -24.95 16.96
C ASN A 281 -24.41 -25.43 18.35
N GLY A 282 -23.23 -26.03 18.46
CA GLY A 282 -22.63 -26.42 19.72
C GLY A 282 -21.98 -25.25 20.48
N LEU A 283 -21.91 -24.06 19.90
CA LEU A 283 -21.31 -22.90 20.56
C LEU A 283 -22.14 -22.45 21.77
N GLU A 284 -21.46 -22.14 22.86
CA GLU A 284 -22.11 -21.61 24.06
C GLU A 284 -22.29 -20.10 23.92
N LYS A 285 -23.48 -19.59 24.21
CA LYS A 285 -23.76 -18.15 24.15
C LYS A 285 -23.15 -17.45 25.35
N ALA A 286 -22.29 -16.46 25.10
CA ALA A 286 -21.62 -15.66 26.13
C ALA A 286 -22.23 -14.25 26.30
N GLY A 287 -23.45 -14.03 25.78
CA GLY A 287 -24.13 -12.74 25.78
C GLY A 287 -23.65 -11.79 24.68
N GLU A 288 -24.42 -10.71 24.42
CA GLU A 288 -24.05 -9.65 23.46
C GLU A 288 -23.60 -10.14 22.07
N THR A 289 -24.24 -11.18 21.54
CA THR A 289 -23.86 -11.83 20.26
C THR A 289 -22.45 -12.46 20.23
N ASN A 290 -21.88 -12.72 21.41
CA ASN A 290 -20.63 -13.44 21.58
C ASN A 290 -20.87 -14.91 21.90
N PHE A 291 -19.91 -15.74 21.49
CA PHE A 291 -19.94 -17.19 21.57
C PHE A 291 -18.61 -17.73 22.11
N LEU A 292 -18.70 -18.82 22.86
CA LEU A 292 -17.56 -19.60 23.36
C LEU A 292 -17.55 -20.98 22.71
N ALA A 293 -16.34 -21.50 22.49
CA ALA A 293 -16.17 -22.88 22.04
C ALA A 293 -16.54 -23.84 23.18
N SER A 294 -17.29 -24.89 22.85
CA SER A 294 -17.66 -25.96 23.78
C SER A 294 -17.16 -27.31 23.26
N ASN A 295 -17.26 -28.36 24.09
CA ASN A 295 -16.95 -29.72 23.64
C ASN A 295 -17.86 -30.17 22.47
N ASN A 296 -19.07 -29.63 22.37
CA ASN A 296 -20.01 -29.95 21.30
C ASN A 296 -19.77 -29.16 20.01
N SER A 297 -19.08 -28.01 20.07
CA SER A 297 -18.72 -27.23 18.87
C SER A 297 -17.48 -27.78 18.16
N GLY A 298 -16.64 -28.50 18.90
CA GLY A 298 -15.27 -28.82 18.51
C GLY A 298 -14.32 -27.64 18.70
N MET A 299 -13.05 -27.86 18.36
CA MET A 299 -12.01 -26.82 18.43
C MET A 299 -12.21 -25.76 17.34
N ALA A 300 -11.90 -24.51 17.68
CA ALA A 300 -11.93 -23.42 16.70
C ALA A 300 -10.81 -23.61 15.67
N ASN A 301 -11.18 -23.74 14.40
CA ASN A 301 -10.24 -23.65 13.30
C ASN A 301 -10.10 -22.17 12.93
N ILE A 302 -8.95 -21.55 13.25
CA ILE A 302 -8.70 -20.13 12.97
C ILE A 302 -7.80 -20.01 11.74
N GLY A 303 -8.18 -19.15 10.80
CA GLY A 303 -7.42 -18.94 9.57
C GLY A 303 -7.84 -17.65 8.85
N PRO A 304 -7.16 -17.33 7.75
CA PRO A 304 -7.49 -16.17 6.92
C PRO A 304 -8.84 -16.36 6.20
N SER A 305 -9.40 -15.25 5.72
CA SER A 305 -10.62 -15.22 4.90
C SER A 305 -10.46 -16.02 3.60
N GLY A 306 -11.55 -16.59 3.09
CA GLY A 306 -11.60 -17.23 1.76
C GLY A 306 -10.91 -18.60 1.61
N ILE A 307 -10.31 -19.16 2.67
CA ILE A 307 -9.63 -20.47 2.65
C ILE A 307 -10.34 -21.46 3.58
N ALA A 308 -10.32 -22.75 3.25
CA ALA A 308 -10.83 -23.84 4.09
C ALA A 308 -12.30 -23.65 4.53
N GLY A 309 -13.16 -23.23 3.59
CA GLY A 309 -14.59 -23.03 3.84
C GLY A 309 -14.94 -21.76 4.61
N LYS A 310 -13.99 -20.84 4.81
CA LYS A 310 -14.24 -19.52 5.40
C LYS A 310 -14.77 -18.57 4.32
N GLY A 311 -15.80 -17.80 4.67
CA GLY A 311 -16.38 -16.79 3.79
C GLY A 311 -15.44 -15.61 3.52
N LYS A 312 -15.87 -14.71 2.64
CA LYS A 312 -15.22 -13.42 2.40
C LYS A 312 -15.71 -12.37 3.39
N ILE A 313 -14.91 -11.36 3.65
CA ILE A 313 -15.31 -10.18 4.44
C ILE A 313 -15.84 -9.12 3.48
N ILE A 314 -16.83 -8.35 3.91
CA ILE A 314 -17.26 -7.14 3.21
C ILE A 314 -17.17 -5.99 4.21
N ALA A 315 -16.25 -5.08 3.97
CA ALA A 315 -16.04 -3.93 4.84
C ALA A 315 -17.14 -2.88 4.65
N GLY A 316 -17.46 -2.15 5.73
CA GLY A 316 -18.46 -1.07 5.69
C GLY A 316 -19.92 -1.54 5.64
N THR A 317 -20.19 -2.83 5.73
CA THR A 317 -21.53 -3.40 5.78
C THR A 317 -21.79 -4.10 7.10
N LEU A 318 -23.01 -4.02 7.61
CA LEU A 318 -23.47 -4.78 8.77
C LEU A 318 -24.43 -5.86 8.33
N GLU A 319 -24.24 -7.08 8.83
CA GLU A 319 -25.14 -8.20 8.56
C GLU A 319 -26.49 -7.96 9.25
N MET A 320 -27.57 -8.03 8.47
CA MET A 320 -28.94 -7.89 8.99
C MET A 320 -29.37 -9.12 9.79
N SER A 321 -30.34 -8.92 10.69
CA SER A 321 -30.98 -10.04 11.37
C SER A 321 -31.58 -10.99 10.35
N ASN A 322 -31.39 -12.29 10.56
CA ASN A 322 -31.98 -13.35 9.75
C ASN A 322 -33.44 -13.65 10.15
N VAL A 323 -34.05 -12.82 10.99
CA VAL A 323 -35.40 -13.01 11.51
C VAL A 323 -36.41 -12.20 10.69
N ASP A 324 -37.41 -12.89 10.13
CA ASP A 324 -38.59 -12.24 9.54
C ASP A 324 -39.68 -12.04 10.59
N LEU A 325 -40.04 -10.78 10.85
CA LEU A 325 -41.05 -10.45 11.85
C LEU A 325 -42.43 -11.07 11.53
N ALA A 326 -42.83 -11.16 10.26
CA ALA A 326 -44.14 -11.69 9.90
C ALA A 326 -44.29 -13.18 10.26
N GLU A 327 -43.24 -13.96 10.02
CA GLU A 327 -43.16 -15.37 10.40
C GLU A 327 -43.15 -15.52 11.92
N GLN A 328 -42.32 -14.76 12.64
CA GLN A 328 -42.25 -14.84 14.10
C GLN A 328 -43.56 -14.44 14.79
N PHE A 329 -44.30 -13.46 14.27
CA PHE A 329 -45.63 -13.12 14.80
C PHE A 329 -46.64 -14.24 14.57
N THR A 330 -46.58 -14.91 13.42
CA THR A 330 -47.46 -16.04 13.11
C THR A 330 -47.17 -17.21 14.05
N ASP A 331 -45.90 -17.53 14.28
CA ASP A 331 -45.49 -18.58 15.23
C ASP A 331 -45.90 -18.26 16.66
N MET A 332 -45.82 -16.98 17.07
CA MET A 332 -46.34 -16.54 18.36
C MET A 332 -47.85 -16.79 18.47
N ILE A 333 -48.63 -16.44 17.44
CA ILE A 333 -50.09 -16.65 17.42
C ILE A 333 -50.42 -18.16 17.46
N ILE A 334 -49.68 -18.99 16.71
CA ILE A 334 -49.85 -20.45 16.73
C ILE A 334 -49.55 -21.00 18.12
N THR A 335 -48.43 -20.59 18.73
CA THR A 335 -48.04 -21.01 20.07
C THR A 335 -49.07 -20.58 21.13
N GLN A 336 -49.56 -19.33 21.05
CA GLN A 336 -50.61 -18.82 21.95
C GLN A 336 -51.93 -19.57 21.79
N ARG A 337 -52.37 -19.83 20.54
CA ARG A 337 -53.58 -20.65 20.28
C ARG A 337 -53.40 -22.08 20.76
N GLY A 338 -52.20 -22.66 20.60
CA GLY A 338 -51.85 -23.97 21.13
C GLY A 338 -51.93 -24.02 22.66
N PHE A 339 -51.39 -23.01 23.35
CA PHE A 339 -51.49 -22.90 24.81
C PHE A 339 -52.94 -22.74 25.28
N GLN A 340 -53.75 -21.92 24.59
CA GLN A 340 -55.17 -21.76 24.89
C GLN A 340 -55.96 -23.06 24.68
N ALA A 341 -55.69 -23.78 23.58
CA ALA A 341 -56.31 -25.07 23.30
C ALA A 341 -55.95 -26.11 24.37
N ASN A 342 -54.67 -26.22 24.75
CA ASN A 342 -54.22 -27.11 25.83
C ASN A 342 -54.87 -26.76 27.18
N SER A 343 -54.95 -25.47 27.50
CA SER A 343 -55.63 -25.00 28.72
C SER A 343 -57.12 -25.34 28.71
N LYS A 344 -57.78 -25.24 27.55
CA LYS A 344 -59.20 -25.58 27.42
C LYS A 344 -59.45 -27.07 27.59
N THR A 345 -58.58 -27.92 27.04
CA THR A 345 -58.64 -29.39 27.24
C THR A 345 -58.55 -29.75 28.73
N ILE A 346 -57.68 -29.07 29.48
CA ILE A 346 -57.58 -29.26 30.94
C ILE A 346 -58.88 -28.88 31.63
N GLN A 347 -59.44 -27.69 31.34
CA GLN A 347 -60.72 -27.25 31.93
C GLN A 347 -61.87 -28.21 31.64
N THR A 348 -61.98 -28.70 30.40
CA THR A 348 -63.03 -29.65 30.04
C THR A 348 -62.83 -31.00 30.72
N SER A 349 -61.57 -31.42 30.91
CA SER A 349 -61.25 -32.65 31.63
C SER A 349 -61.60 -32.52 33.12
N ASP A 350 -61.30 -31.39 33.74
CA ASP A 350 -61.68 -31.09 35.14
C ASP A 350 -63.20 -31.05 35.32
N GLN A 351 -63.92 -30.45 34.38
CA GLN A 351 -65.39 -30.43 34.41
C GLN A 351 -65.99 -31.85 34.33
N MET A 352 -65.47 -32.70 33.44
CA MET A 352 -65.94 -34.10 33.37
C MET A 352 -65.60 -34.91 34.63
N LEU A 353 -64.43 -34.69 35.24
CA LEU A 353 -64.08 -35.31 36.52
C LEU A 353 -65.02 -34.86 37.64
N GLN A 354 -65.39 -33.58 37.66
CA GLN A 354 -66.33 -33.04 38.63
C GLN A 354 -67.74 -33.64 38.44
N GLU A 355 -68.22 -33.79 37.20
CA GLU A 355 -69.49 -34.46 36.92
C GLU A 355 -69.48 -35.94 37.33
N LEU A 356 -68.39 -36.67 37.05
CA LEU A 356 -68.22 -38.06 37.51
C LEU A 356 -68.25 -38.19 39.03
N LEU A 357 -67.65 -37.25 39.76
CA LEU A 357 -67.71 -37.22 41.22
C LEU A 357 -69.14 -36.98 41.74
N THR A 358 -69.93 -36.17 41.03
CA THR A 358 -71.33 -35.92 41.39
C THR A 358 -72.27 -37.09 41.09
N LEU A 359 -71.94 -37.93 40.11
CA LEU A 359 -72.70 -39.15 39.76
C LEU A 359 -72.50 -40.32 40.75
N LYS A 360 -71.46 -40.27 41.59
CA LYS A 360 -71.19 -41.30 42.63
C LYS A 360 -72.01 -41.09 43.92
N ARG A 361 -72.88 -40.08 43.97
CA ARG A 361 -73.74 -39.79 45.12
C ARG A 361 -75.16 -40.27 44.87
#